data_AF-A0A9Q8SHB4-F1
#
_entry.id   AF-A0A9Q8SHB4-F1
#
_cell.length_a   1.000
_cell.length_b   1.000
_cell.length_c   1.000
_cell.angle_alpha   90.00
_cell.angle_beta   90.00
_cell.angle_gamma   90.00
#
_symmetry.space_group_name_H-M   'P 1'
#
loop_
_entity.id
_entity.type
_entity.pdbx_description
1 polymer ?
#
loop_
_entity_poly.entity_id
_entity_poly.type
_entity_poly.pdbx_seq_one_letter_code
_entity_poly.pdbx_strand_id
1 'polypeptide(L)' 'FNNNKPAKLLKFIVINTLFSNITFYVLLINTPFLYYLRDINKLRVYFNNINNLLVKGDIIVLIIRK' A
#
# COMPACT_ATOMS: atom_id res chain seq x y z
N PHE A 1 8.52 -5.93 -15.87
CA PHE A 1 7.96 -4.63 -16.29
C PHE A 1 8.90 -3.56 -15.75
N ASN A 2 9.78 -3.04 -16.60
CA ASN A 2 10.83 -2.11 -16.18
C ASN A 2 10.23 -0.71 -15.97
N ASN A 3 9.97 -0.31 -14.72
CA ASN A 3 9.46 1.02 -14.37
C ASN A 3 10.08 1.50 -13.06
N ASN A 4 11.40 1.74 -13.06
CA ASN A 4 12.10 2.44 -11.97
C ASN A 4 11.78 3.95 -11.97
N LYS A 5 10.50 4.34 -12.09
CA LYS A 5 10.10 5.73 -11.83
C LYS A 5 10.04 5.91 -10.32
N PRO A 6 10.88 6.78 -9.73
CA PRO A 6 10.86 6.99 -8.30
C PRO A 6 9.48 7.50 -7.88
N ALA A 7 8.99 7.01 -6.73
CA ALA A 7 7.78 7.52 -6.12
C ALA A 7 7.93 9.03 -5.93
N LYS A 8 7.03 9.82 -6.53
CA LYS A 8 7.08 11.29 -6.41
C LYS A 8 6.18 11.72 -5.27
N LEU A 9 6.76 12.30 -4.22
CA LEU A 9 5.96 12.94 -3.17
C LEU A 9 5.22 14.14 -3.75
N LEU A 10 3.89 14.12 -3.69
CA LEU A 10 3.06 15.25 -4.09
C LEU A 10 2.80 16.18 -2.93
N LYS A 11 2.47 15.60 -1.77
CA LYS A 11 2.08 16.35 -0.58
C LYS A 11 2.27 15.49 0.65
N PHE A 12 2.44 16.13 1.79
CA PHE A 12 2.23 15.49 3.08
C PHE A 12 1.24 16.31 3.91
N ILE A 13 0.50 15.63 4.78
CA ILE A 13 -0.51 16.22 5.66
C ILE A 13 -0.17 15.75 7.07
N VAL A 14 -0.01 16.70 7.99
CA VAL A 14 0.20 16.39 9.40
C VAL A 14 -1.14 16.55 10.11
N ILE A 15 -1.56 15.50 10.80
CA ILE A 15 -2.75 15.50 11.64
C ILE A 15 -2.28 15.40 13.10
N ASN A 16 -2.53 16.45 13.86
CA ASN A 16 -2.27 16.44 15.29
C ASN A 16 -3.37 15.62 15.97
N THR A 17 -2.98 14.56 16.68
CA THR A 17 -3.90 13.79 17.53
C THR A 17 -3.56 14.01 18.99
N LEU A 18 -4.45 13.62 19.89
CA LEU A 18 -4.24 13.68 21.34
C LEU A 18 -3.02 12.88 21.81
N PHE A 19 -2.58 11.88 21.03
CA PHE A 19 -1.46 11.00 21.39
C PHE A 19 -0.16 11.39 20.68
N SER A 20 -0.23 11.80 19.41
CA SER A 20 0.93 12.22 18.62
C SER A 20 0.54 12.83 17.26
N ASN A 21 1.49 13.45 16.60
CA ASN A 21 1.30 13.91 15.22
C ASN A 21 1.45 12.74 14.24
N ILE A 22 0.42 12.52 13.43
CA ILE A 22 0.45 11.52 12.36
C ILE A 22 0.76 12.24 11.05
N THR A 23 1.82 11.85 10.36
CA THR A 23 2.19 12.41 9.04
C THR A 23 1.76 11.46 7.93
N PHE A 24 0.85 11.92 7.08
CA PHE A 24 0.40 11.21 5.89
C PHE A 24 1.18 11.71 4.68
N TYR A 25 1.72 10.80 3.87
CA TYR A 25 2.41 11.12 2.62
C TYR A 25 1.54 10.72 1.42
N VAL A 26 1.24 11.68 0.56
CA VAL A 26 0.57 11.47 -0.72
C VAL A 26 1.65 11.32 -1.79
N LEU A 27 1.84 10.10 -2.25
CA LEU A 27 2.84 9.75 -3.24
C LEU A 27 2.15 9.53 -4.59
N LEU A 28 2.60 10.21 -5.64
CA LEU A 28 2.30 9.86 -7.02
C LEU A 28 3.20 8.68 -7.41
N ILE A 29 2.61 7.51 -7.42
CA ILE A 29 3.31 6.27 -7.75
C ILE A 29 2.54 5.57 -8.86
N ASN A 30 3.27 5.10 -9.88
CA ASN A 30 2.72 4.17 -10.87
C ASN A 30 2.64 2.77 -10.26
N THR A 31 1.96 2.61 -9.12
CA THR A 31 1.76 1.28 -8.54
C THR A 31 0.43 0.72 -8.99
N PRO A 32 0.41 -0.48 -9.59
CA PRO A 32 -0.83 -1.22 -9.80
C PRO A 32 -1.55 -1.56 -8.48
N PHE A 33 -0.89 -1.45 -7.32
CA PHE A 33 -1.44 -1.83 -6.01
C PHE A 33 -2.61 -0.96 -5.50
N LEU A 34 -2.62 0.36 -5.77
CA LEU A 34 -3.70 1.24 -5.28
C LEU A 34 -5.05 0.95 -5.96
N TYR A 35 -5.04 0.41 -7.18
CA TYR A 35 -6.25 -0.04 -7.87
C TYR A 35 -6.93 -1.25 -7.20
N TYR A 36 -6.21 -1.99 -6.34
CA TYR A 36 -6.73 -3.20 -5.68
C TYR A 36 -7.48 -2.93 -4.38
N LEU A 37 -7.55 -1.70 -3.84
CA LEU A 37 -8.24 -1.47 -2.54
C LEU A 37 -9.73 -1.86 -2.57
N ARG A 38 -10.41 -1.61 -3.70
CA ARG A 38 -11.81 -2.03 -3.89
C ARG A 38 -11.93 -3.57 -3.92
N ASP A 39 -11.01 -4.24 -4.60
CA ASP A 39 -11.00 -5.69 -4.74
C ASP A 39 -10.54 -6.39 -3.45
N ILE A 40 -9.64 -5.78 -2.68
CA ILE A 40 -9.21 -6.21 -1.33
C ILE A 40 -10.41 -6.32 -0.40
N ASN A 41 -11.25 -5.28 -0.33
CA ASN A 41 -12.47 -5.33 0.48
C ASN A 41 -13.48 -6.36 -0.05
N LYS A 42 -13.67 -6.42 -1.37
CA LYS A 42 -14.61 -7.38 -1.99
C LYS A 42 -14.18 -8.83 -1.81
N LEU A 43 -12.88 -9.11 -1.90
CA LEU A 43 -12.30 -10.44 -1.82
C LEU A 43 -11.91 -10.83 -0.39
N ARG A 44 -12.03 -9.91 0.58
CA ARG A 44 -11.58 -10.05 1.98
C ARG A 44 -10.12 -10.48 2.07
N VAL A 45 -9.29 -9.84 1.25
CA VAL A 45 -7.85 -10.06 1.16
C VAL A 45 -7.16 -8.85 1.73
N TYR A 46 -6.07 -8.99 2.46
CA TYR A 46 -5.20 -7.85 2.81
C TYR A 46 -3.77 -8.12 2.35
N PHE A 47 -3.05 -7.05 2.03
CA PHE A 47 -1.65 -7.14 1.62
C PHE A 47 -0.74 -6.66 2.76
N ASN A 48 0.05 -7.58 3.31
CA ASN A 48 1.11 -7.27 4.26
C ASN A 48 2.35 -6.77 3.49
N ASN A 49 2.49 -5.45 3.42
CA ASN A 49 3.61 -4.78 2.76
C ASN A 49 4.98 -5.06 3.39
N ILE A 50 5.05 -5.38 4.69
CA ILE A 50 6.31 -5.62 5.41
C ILE A 50 6.94 -6.93 4.91
N ASN A 51 6.11 -7.96 4.78
CA ASN A 51 6.54 -9.30 4.38
C ASN A 51 6.29 -9.60 2.89
N ASN A 52 5.72 -8.64 2.14
CA ASN A 52 5.20 -8.82 0.79
C ASN A 52 4.24 -10.03 0.65
N LEU A 53 3.34 -10.22 1.62
CA LEU A 53 2.39 -11.33 1.64
C LEU A 53 0.97 -10.85 1.31
N LEU A 54 0.26 -11.58 0.46
CA LEU A 54 -1.18 -11.43 0.24
C LEU A 54 -1.91 -12.48 1.07
N VAL A 55 -2.81 -12.06 1.95
CA VAL A 55 -3.46 -12.95 2.93
C VAL A 55 -4.97 -12.93 2.72
N LYS A 56 -5.59 -14.11 2.65
CA LYS A 56 -7.03 -14.32 2.52
C LYS A 56 -7.46 -15.46 3.45
N GLY A 57 -7.88 -15.12 4.68
CA GLY A 57 -8.10 -16.14 5.72
C GLY A 57 -6.79 -16.91 5.97
N ASP A 58 -6.84 -18.24 5.86
CA ASP A 58 -5.68 -19.12 6.07
C ASP A 58 -4.77 -19.23 4.83
N ILE A 59 -5.17 -18.63 3.70
CA ILE A 59 -4.37 -18.66 2.46
C ILE A 59 -3.38 -17.50 2.49
N ILE A 60 -2.09 -17.83 2.44
CA ILE A 60 -0.98 -16.87 2.41
C ILE A 60 -0.20 -17.07 1.12
N VAL A 61 -0.12 -16.02 0.31
CA VAL A 61 0.62 -16.02 -0.96
C VAL A 61 1.76 -15.02 -0.90
N LEU A 62 2.99 -15.49 -1.14
CA LEU A 62 4.15 -14.61 -1.28
C LEU A 62 4.10 -13.88 -2.62
N ILE A 63 4.19 -12.55 -2.59
CA ILE A 63 4.27 -11.75 -3.80
C ILE A 63 5.74 -11.47 -4.12
N ILE A 64 6.22 -12.07 -5.21
CA ILE A 64 7.53 -11.79 -5.80
C ILE A 64 7.38 -10.67 -6.82
N ARG A 65 8.08 -9.56 -6.62
CA ARG A 65 8.11 -8.42 -7.55
C ARG A 65 9.29 -8.61 -8.51
N LYS A 66 9.05 -8.52 -9.83
CA LYS A 66 10.06 -8.57 -10.91
C LYS A 66 10.23 -7.21 -11.57
#